data_AF-A0A521KMZ9-F1
#
_entry.id   AF-A0A521KMZ9-F1
#
_cell.length_a   1.000
_cell.length_b   1.000
_cell.length_c   1.000
_cell.angle_alpha   90.00
_cell.angle_beta   90.00
_cell.angle_gamma   90.00
#
_symmetry.space_group_name_H-M   'P 1'
#
loop_
_entity.id
_entity.type
_entity.pdbx_description
1 polymer ?
#
loop_
_entity_poly.entity_id
_entity_poly.type
_entity_poly.pdbx_seq_one_letter_code
_entity_poly.pdbx_strand_id
1 'polypeptide(L)'
;MSSPFRLDNSGAAAEAFRTGLREAWGQEPVDIGVGGSIPLVAALAEAQPRASILLTGVGEPLSRIHGPDESQDLQELRRGALAEAIALRLIGQG
;
A
#
# COMPACT_ATOMS: atom_id res chain seq x y z
N MET A 1 18.96 -9.41 11.68
CA MET A 1 17.80 -10.21 11.27
C MET A 1 16.60 -9.28 11.20
N SER A 2 15.71 -9.44 10.22
CA SER A 2 14.49 -8.62 10.15
C SER A 2 13.51 -9.05 11.24
N SER A 3 12.92 -8.10 11.95
CA SER A 3 11.83 -8.34 12.90
C SER A 3 10.47 -8.13 12.23
N PRO A 4 9.43 -8.89 12.60
CA PRO A 4 8.08 -8.61 12.14
C PRO A 4 7.65 -7.22 12.61
N PHE A 5 6.89 -6.53 11.77
CA PHE A 5 6.41 -5.17 12.05
C PHE A 5 4.92 -5.09 11.75
N ARG A 6 4.19 -4.31 12.57
CA ARG A 6 2.77 -4.04 12.38
C ARG A 6 2.55 -2.55 12.30
N LEU A 7 1.98 -2.10 11.19
CA LEU A 7 1.55 -0.72 11.01
C LEU A 7 0.21 -0.48 11.68
N ASP A 8 0.03 0.74 12.18
CA ASP A 8 -1.28 1.26 12.52
C ASP A 8 -1.94 1.75 11.23
N ASN A 9 -2.98 1.04 10.78
CA ASN A 9 -3.74 1.34 9.57
C ASN A 9 -4.94 2.26 9.86
N SER A 10 -4.83 3.12 10.87
CA SER A 10 -5.83 4.12 11.21
C SER A 10 -5.42 5.53 10.76
N GLY A 11 -6.35 6.47 10.83
CA GLY A 11 -6.11 7.88 10.52
C GLY A 11 -6.36 8.27 9.07
N ALA A 12 -6.25 9.58 8.81
CA ALA A 12 -6.71 10.21 7.57
C ALA A 12 -6.01 9.66 6.31
N ALA A 13 -4.71 9.39 6.39
CA ALA A 13 -3.97 8.84 5.25
C ALA A 13 -4.45 7.43 4.88
N ALA A 14 -4.71 6.57 5.87
CA ALA A 14 -5.22 5.23 5.64
C ALA A 14 -6.63 5.27 5.03
N GLU A 15 -7.51 6.13 5.54
CA GLU A 15 -8.86 6.33 4.98
C GLU A 15 -8.85 6.91 3.56
N ALA A 16 -7.91 7.80 3.25
CA ALA A 16 -7.73 8.32 1.89
C ALA A 16 -7.36 7.20 0.90
N PHE A 17 -6.44 6.31 1.29
CA PHE A 17 -6.10 5.14 0.47
C PHE A 17 -7.24 4.13 0.38
N ARG A 18 -7.97 3.85 1.45
CA ARG A 18 -9.17 3.00 1.40
C ARG A 18 -10.21 3.55 0.42
N THR A 19 -10.40 4.87 0.41
CA THR A 19 -11.28 5.54 -0.53
C THR A 19 -10.78 5.39 -1.97
N GLY A 20 -9.50 5.68 -2.23
CA GLY A 20 -8.92 5.50 -3.56
C GLY A 20 -9.04 4.07 -4.10
N LEU A 21 -8.76 3.07 -3.26
CA LEU A 21 -8.91 1.66 -3.61
C LEU A 21 -10.36 1.29 -3.91
N ARG A 22 -11.31 1.73 -3.08
CA ARG A 22 -12.75 1.49 -3.30
C ARG A 22 -13.21 2.06 -4.64
N GLU A 23 -12.82 3.28 -4.97
CA GLU A 23 -13.17 3.92 -6.23
C GLU A 23 -12.54 3.22 -7.45
N ALA A 24 -11.28 2.79 -7.34
CA ALA A 24 -10.58 2.16 -8.45
C ALA A 24 -10.99 0.70 -8.71
N TRP A 25 -11.39 -0.06 -7.68
CA TRP A 25 -11.81 -1.46 -7.80
C TRP A 25 -13.33 -1.67 -7.73
N GLY A 26 -14.11 -0.70 -7.25
CA GLY A 26 -15.57 -0.82 -7.09
C GLY A 26 -15.98 -1.78 -5.96
N GLN A 27 -15.07 -2.09 -5.03
CA GLN A 27 -15.27 -3.05 -3.95
C GLN A 27 -14.57 -2.54 -2.68
N GLU A 28 -15.06 -2.92 -1.50
CA GLU A 28 -14.39 -2.58 -0.24
C GLU A 28 -13.00 -3.22 -0.16
N PRO A 29 -11.94 -2.42 0.13
CA PRO A 29 -10.60 -2.95 0.33
C PRO A 29 -10.52 -3.72 1.65
N VAL A 30 -9.57 -4.66 1.71
CA VAL A 30 -9.30 -5.47 2.91
C VAL A 30 -7.89 -5.20 3.41
N ASP A 31 -7.71 -5.24 4.72
CA ASP A 31 -6.38 -5.18 5.33
C ASP A 31 -5.72 -6.57 5.25
N ILE A 32 -4.49 -6.62 4.74
CA ILE A 32 -3.72 -7.86 4.61
C ILE A 32 -2.39 -7.77 5.37
N GLY A 33 -1.93 -8.92 5.87
CA GLY A 33 -0.54 -9.12 6.26
C GLY A 33 0.20 -9.81 5.11
N VAL A 34 1.43 -9.42 4.84
CA VAL A 34 2.25 -9.99 3.76
C VAL A 34 3.55 -10.55 4.33
N GLY A 35 3.98 -11.71 3.84
CA GLY A 35 5.30 -12.26 4.14
C GLY A 35 6.41 -11.53 3.39
N GLY A 36 7.63 -11.58 3.91
CA GLY A 36 8.76 -10.82 3.38
C GLY A 36 9.14 -9.66 4.31
N SER A 37 10.33 -9.12 4.09
CA SER A 37 10.92 -8.13 5.00
C SER A 37 11.19 -6.85 4.25
N ILE A 38 10.65 -5.74 4.75
CA ILE A 38 10.98 -4.39 4.29
C ILE A 38 11.55 -3.64 5.50
N PRO A 39 12.85 -3.83 5.83
CA PRO A 39 13.45 -3.29 7.06
C PRO A 39 13.34 -1.76 7.18
N LEU A 40 13.26 -1.06 6.05
CA LEU A 40 13.09 0.39 6.00
C LEU A 40 11.81 0.85 6.72
N VAL A 41 10.74 0.06 6.71
CA VAL A 41 9.46 0.42 7.34
C VAL A 41 9.61 0.53 8.85
N ALA A 42 10.25 -0.47 9.47
CA ALA A 42 10.52 -0.46 10.90
C ALA A 42 11.44 0.71 11.27
N ALA A 43 12.51 0.94 10.50
CA ALA A 43 13.44 2.05 10.73
C ALA A 43 12.74 3.42 10.61
N LEU A 44 11.85 3.61 9.63
CA LEU A 44 11.09 4.85 9.48
C LEU A 44 10.10 5.06 10.62
N ALA A 45 9.43 3.99 11.08
CA ALA A 45 8.50 4.08 12.21
C ALA A 45 9.21 4.46 13.51
N GLU A 46 10.41 3.93 13.75
CA GLU A 46 11.25 4.31 14.89
C GLU A 46 11.76 5.75 14.78
N ALA A 47 12.24 6.14 13.59
CA ALA A 47 12.81 7.47 13.36
C ALA A 47 11.75 8.59 13.34
N GLN A 48 10.52 8.28 12.92
CA GLN A 48 9.42 9.24 12.85
C GLN A 48 8.13 8.66 13.43
N PRO A 49 8.00 8.60 14.77
CA PRO A 49 6.86 7.95 15.43
C PRO A 49 5.51 8.64 15.20
N ARG A 50 5.52 9.86 14.67
CA ARG A 50 4.31 10.66 14.41
C ARG A 50 3.88 10.65 12.94
N ALA A 51 4.68 10.08 12.04
CA ALA A 51 4.26 9.96 10.65
C ALA A 51 3.32 8.76 10.49
N SER A 52 2.26 8.95 9.72
CA SER A 52 1.55 7.83 9.13
C SER A 52 2.46 7.16 8.09
N ILE A 53 2.64 5.84 8.22
CA ILE A 53 3.38 5.03 7.27
C ILE A 53 2.40 4.06 6.65
N LEU A 54 2.33 4.05 5.31
CA LEU A 54 1.49 3.15 4.54
C LEU A 54 2.36 2.41 3.54
N LEU A 55 2.17 1.10 3.42
CA LEU A 55 2.72 0.32 2.32
C LEU A 55 1.62 0.12 1.31
N THR A 56 1.90 0.54 0.08
CA THR A 56 1.00 0.39 -1.05
C THR A 56 1.81 -0.12 -2.23
N GLY A 57 1.15 -0.84 -3.12
CA GLY A 57 1.79 -1.43 -4.28
C GLY A 57 0.78 -2.22 -5.10
N VAL A 58 1.17 -2.51 -6.33
CA VAL A 58 0.41 -3.39 -7.22
C VAL A 58 1.12 -4.73 -7.31
N GLY A 59 0.36 -5.81 -7.26
CA GLY A 59 0.89 -7.16 -7.28
C GLY A 59 -0.24 -8.17 -7.13
N GLU A 60 -0.49 -8.91 -8.21
CA GLU A 60 -1.44 -10.01 -8.20
C GLU A 60 -0.68 -11.36 -8.14
N PRO A 61 -1.34 -12.48 -7.81
CA PRO A 61 -0.65 -13.75 -7.56
C PRO A 61 0.27 -14.26 -8.69
N LEU A 62 0.01 -13.88 -9.94
CA LEU A 62 0.80 -14.25 -11.13
C LEU A 62 1.97 -13.29 -11.41
N SER A 63 2.13 -12.22 -10.62
CA SER A 63 3.17 -11.22 -10.87
C SER A 63 4.57 -11.79 -10.66
N ARG A 64 4.72 -12.84 -9.84
CA ARG A 64 5.98 -13.59 -9.61
C ARG A 64 7.17 -12.67 -9.34
N ILE A 65 7.00 -11.68 -8.49
CA ILE A 65 8.06 -10.73 -8.12
C ILE A 65 9.32 -11.50 -7.70
N HIS A 66 10.45 -11.23 -8.37
CA HIS A 66 11.75 -11.92 -8.22
C HIS A 66 11.85 -13.36 -8.77
N GLY A 67 10.86 -13.82 -9.54
CA GLY A 67 10.85 -15.14 -10.18
C GLY A 67 10.97 -15.09 -11.70
N PRO A 68 11.16 -16.26 -12.36
CA PRO A 68 11.01 -16.37 -13.81
C PRO A 68 9.59 -15.95 -14.24
N ASP A 69 9.49 -15.38 -15.44
CA ASP A 69 8.23 -14.89 -16.00
C ASP A 69 7.53 -13.86 -15.08
N GLU A 70 8.32 -13.02 -14.39
CA GLU A 70 7.84 -11.86 -13.64
C GLU A 70 7.02 -10.96 -14.57
N SER A 71 5.85 -10.54 -14.10
CA SER A 71 4.92 -9.74 -14.89
C SER A 71 4.14 -8.75 -14.03
N GLN A 72 3.53 -7.78 -14.70
CA GLN A 72 2.67 -6.78 -14.08
C GLN A 72 1.41 -6.68 -14.93
N ASP A 73 0.24 -6.89 -14.34
CA ASP A 73 -1.02 -6.65 -15.03
C ASP A 73 -1.24 -5.14 -15.22
N LEU A 74 -1.50 -4.73 -16.46
CA LEU A 74 -1.64 -3.31 -16.80
C LEU A 74 -2.94 -2.70 -16.25
N GLN A 75 -3.99 -3.50 -16.03
CA GLN A 75 -5.22 -3.02 -15.41
C GLN A 75 -5.04 -2.84 -13.90
N GLU A 76 -4.32 -3.75 -13.24
CA GLU A 76 -3.89 -3.58 -11.84
C GLU A 76 -3.04 -2.32 -11.67
N LEU A 77 -2.03 -2.12 -12.53
CA LEU A 77 -1.22 -0.91 -12.52
C LEU A 77 -2.06 0.37 -12.71
N ARG A 78 -2.98 0.35 -13.68
CA ARG A 78 -3.89 1.48 -13.94
C ARG A 78 -4.79 1.78 -12.74
N ARG A 79 -5.37 0.76 -12.12
CA ARG A 79 -6.22 0.94 -10.92
C ARG A 79 -5.41 1.42 -9.73
N GLY A 80 -4.22 0.87 -9.51
CA GLY A 80 -3.30 1.32 -8.46
C GLY A 80 -2.93 2.78 -8.60
N ALA A 81 -2.55 3.21 -9.80
CA ALA A 81 -2.24 4.62 -10.08
C ALA A 81 -3.46 5.54 -9.84
N LEU A 82 -4.66 5.11 -10.21
CA LEU A 82 -5.89 5.87 -9.93
C LEU A 82 -6.15 5.99 -8.42
N ALA A 83 -6.04 4.89 -7.68
CA ALA A 83 -6.22 4.88 -6.23
C ALA A 83 -5.21 5.80 -5.53
N GLU A 84 -3.93 5.73 -5.92
CA GLU A 84 -2.88 6.61 -5.39
C GLU A 84 -3.16 8.08 -5.69
N ALA A 85 -3.56 8.42 -6.92
CA ALA A 85 -3.89 9.79 -7.29
C ALA A 85 -5.08 10.35 -6.48
N ILE A 86 -6.12 9.55 -6.26
CA ILE A 86 -7.26 9.92 -5.42
C ILE A 86 -6.81 10.15 -3.97
N ALA A 87 -6.03 9.21 -3.42
CA ALA A 87 -5.55 9.29 -2.05
C ALA A 87 -4.68 10.53 -1.82
N LEU A 88 -3.71 10.79 -2.70
CA LEU A 88 -2.85 11.98 -2.64
C LEU A 88 -3.65 13.29 -2.72
N ARG A 89 -4.69 13.33 -3.58
CA ARG A 89 -5.59 14.48 -3.66
C ARG A 89 -6.31 14.72 -2.32
N LEU A 90 -6.87 13.66 -1.72
CA LEU A 90 -7.59 13.77 -0.45
C LEU A 90 -6.67 14.18 0.70
N ILE A 91 -5.44 13.63 0.74
CA ILE A 91 -4.42 13.99 1.72
C ILE A 91 -4.03 15.47 1.57
N GLY A 92 -3.85 15.97 0.35
CA GLY A 92 -3.49 17.37 0.10
C GLY A 92 -4.62 18.39 0.34
N GLN A 93 -5.84 17.91 0.63
CA GLN A 93 -7.01 18.75 0.91
C GLN A 93 -7.32 18.89 2.41
N GLY A 94 -6.71 18.05 3.27
CA GLY A 94 -6.80 18.13 4.73
C GLY A 94 -5.66 18.93 5.34
#